data_AF-A0A8K0RNK7-F1
#
_entry.id   AF-A0A8K0RNK7-F1
#
_cell.length_a   1.000
_cell.length_b   1.000
_cell.length_c   1.000
_cell.angle_alpha   90.00
_cell.angle_beta   90.00
_cell.angle_gamma   90.00
#
_symmetry.space_group_name_H-M   'P 1'
#
loop_
_entity.id
_entity.type
_entity.pdbx_description
1 polymer ?
#
loop_
_entity_poly.entity_id
_entity_poly.type
_entity_poly.pdbx_seq_one_letter_code
_entity_poly.pdbx_strand_id
1 'polypeptide(L)'
;IWPVAHIADNTSLYVQILRTILTGQDPGHGKHGYYLASSGSVPRNDIYNAFAKALAQQGVTGDVTVQDADDEILQKMADALKFPKDFVAPELGGTCTFVAEHGRKIVWKPTCKAEDILVAADEEVNRILQHLKA
;
A
#
# COMPACT_ATOMS: atom_id res chain seq x y z
N ILE A 1 -4.79 -9.51 -4.89
CA ILE A 1 -3.85 -9.57 -3.73
C ILE A 1 -2.80 -8.49 -3.95
N TRP A 2 -2.39 -7.79 -2.90
CA TRP A 2 -1.47 -6.65 -2.97
C TRP A 2 -0.33 -6.81 -1.96
N PRO A 3 0.94 -6.69 -2.39
CA PRO A 3 2.05 -6.64 -1.46
C PRO A 3 2.00 -5.33 -0.68
N VAL A 4 2.26 -5.40 0.61
CA VAL A 4 2.25 -4.25 1.50
C VAL A 4 3.57 -4.16 2.25
N ALA A 5 3.95 -2.94 2.61
CA ALA A 5 5.12 -2.66 3.42
C ALA A 5 4.87 -1.43 4.28
N HIS A 6 5.25 -1.52 5.54
CA HIS A 6 5.33 -0.34 6.39
C HIS A 6 6.51 0.54 5.97
N ILE A 7 6.40 1.85 6.11
CA ILE A 7 7.46 2.79 5.72
C ILE A 7 8.78 2.54 6.48
N ALA A 8 8.70 2.08 7.74
CA ALA A 8 9.87 1.70 8.52
C ALA A 8 10.57 0.45 7.96
N ASP A 9 9.80 -0.53 7.45
CA ASP A 9 10.34 -1.71 6.80
C ASP A 9 11.01 -1.34 5.47
N ASN A 10 10.38 -0.47 4.67
CA ASN A 10 11.00 0.09 3.48
C ASN A 10 12.32 0.78 3.81
N THR A 11 12.33 1.67 4.80
CA THR A 11 13.53 2.39 5.23
C THR A 11 14.62 1.44 5.72
N SER A 12 14.28 0.45 6.54
CA SER A 12 15.25 -0.51 7.07
C SER A 12 15.85 -1.40 5.97
N LEU A 13 15.10 -1.70 4.91
CA LEU A 13 15.63 -2.41 3.74
C LEU A 13 16.74 -1.60 3.06
N TYR A 14 16.50 -0.31 2.79
CA TYR A 14 17.52 0.56 2.20
C TYR A 14 18.75 0.70 3.10
N VAL A 15 18.56 0.82 4.41
CA VAL A 15 19.67 0.81 5.37
C VAL A 15 20.46 -0.49 5.29
N GLN A 16 19.78 -1.64 5.16
CA GLN A 16 20.46 -2.93 5.03
C GLN A 16 21.24 -3.05 3.72
N ILE A 17 20.68 -2.61 2.59
CA ILE A 17 21.39 -2.58 1.30
C ILE A 17 22.68 -1.75 1.42
N LEU A 18 22.60 -0.55 2.02
CA LEU A 18 23.77 0.30 2.23
C LEU A 18 24.81 -0.37 3.13
N ARG A 19 24.38 -1.03 4.21
CA ARG A 19 25.29 -1.78 5.09
C ARG A 19 26.00 -2.90 4.34
N THR A 20 25.28 -3.68 3.53
CA THR A 20 25.86 -4.75 2.69
C THR A 20 26.94 -4.19 1.75
N ILE A 21 26.67 -3.07 1.08
CA ILE A 21 27.65 -2.41 0.20
C ILE A 21 28.89 -1.96 1.00
N LEU A 22 28.68 -1.28 2.13
CA LEU A 22 29.75 -0.70 2.94
C LEU A 22 30.64 -1.75 3.62
N THR A 23 30.13 -2.96 3.86
CA THR A 23 30.92 -4.09 4.38
C THR A 23 31.64 -4.88 3.29
N GLY A 24 31.60 -4.41 2.04
CA GLY A 24 32.26 -5.04 0.90
C GLY A 24 31.54 -6.28 0.36
N GLN A 25 30.29 -6.50 0.75
CA GLN A 25 29.44 -7.54 0.18
C GLN A 25 28.72 -7.02 -1.07
N ASP A 26 28.45 -7.90 -2.03
CA ASP A 26 27.65 -7.57 -3.21
C ASP A 26 26.17 -7.88 -2.96
N PRO A 27 25.28 -6.88 -2.80
CA PRO A 27 23.84 -7.12 -2.74
C PRO A 27 23.26 -7.56 -4.10
N GLY A 28 24.03 -7.55 -5.19
CA GLY A 28 23.52 -7.70 -6.53
C GLY A 28 23.04 -6.36 -7.10
N HIS A 29 23.16 -6.23 -8.42
CA HIS A 29 22.91 -4.99 -9.15
C HIS A 29 22.31 -5.29 -10.54
N GLY A 30 21.97 -4.24 -11.31
CA GLY A 30 21.36 -4.38 -12.63
C GLY A 30 20.04 -5.14 -12.56
N LYS A 31 19.89 -6.21 -13.36
CA LYS A 31 18.69 -7.07 -13.34
C LYS A 31 18.45 -7.78 -12.00
N HIS A 32 19.49 -7.93 -11.18
CA HIS A 32 19.39 -8.51 -9.85
C HIS A 32 19.32 -7.45 -8.73
N GLY A 33 19.34 -6.16 -9.09
CA GLY A 33 19.37 -5.04 -8.14
C GLY A 33 18.00 -4.49 -7.75
N TYR A 34 16.90 -5.12 -8.17
CA TYR A 34 15.56 -4.68 -7.79
C TYR A 34 15.20 -5.19 -6.40
N TYR A 35 15.12 -4.28 -5.45
CA TYR A 35 14.75 -4.56 -4.07
C TYR A 35 13.37 -3.99 -3.80
N LEU A 36 12.49 -4.81 -3.22
CA LEU A 36 11.14 -4.43 -2.81
C LEU A 36 11.01 -4.76 -1.33
N ALA A 37 10.51 -3.80 -0.56
CA ALA A 37 10.09 -4.07 0.81
C ALA A 37 8.68 -4.66 0.76
N SER A 38 8.47 -5.77 1.47
CA SER A 38 7.14 -6.31 1.70
C SER A 38 7.11 -7.18 2.95
N SER A 39 6.15 -6.91 3.84
CA SER A 39 5.83 -7.77 4.99
C SER A 39 4.98 -8.98 4.61
N GLY A 40 4.36 -8.94 3.43
CA GLY A 40 3.52 -9.98 2.88
C GLY A 40 2.49 -9.37 1.94
N SER A 41 1.38 -10.07 1.71
CA SER A 41 0.32 -9.56 0.84
C SER A 41 -1.04 -9.77 1.45
N VAL A 42 -1.95 -8.82 1.19
CA VAL A 42 -3.33 -8.86 1.66
C VAL A 42 -4.32 -8.84 0.48
N PRO A 43 -5.53 -9.37 0.64
CA PRO A 43 -6.60 -9.14 -0.33
C PRO A 43 -6.92 -7.65 -0.42
N ARG A 44 -7.02 -7.11 -1.65
CA ARG A 44 -7.33 -5.69 -1.89
C ARG A 44 -8.67 -5.30 -1.27
N ASN A 45 -9.65 -6.19 -1.40
CA ASN A 45 -11.00 -5.96 -0.87
C ASN A 45 -10.98 -5.84 0.66
N ASP A 46 -10.06 -6.49 1.36
CA ASP A 46 -9.94 -6.35 2.81
C ASP A 46 -9.44 -4.95 3.19
N ILE A 47 -8.52 -4.37 2.40
CA ILE A 47 -8.09 -2.97 2.57
C ILE A 47 -9.30 -2.05 2.39
N TYR A 48 -10.02 -2.15 1.27
CA TYR A 48 -11.18 -1.28 1.04
C TYR A 48 -12.28 -1.44 2.09
N ASN A 49 -12.55 -2.67 2.51
CA ASN A 49 -13.53 -2.95 3.56
C ASN A 49 -13.09 -2.36 4.91
N ALA A 50 -11.80 -2.37 5.24
CA ALA A 50 -11.28 -1.75 6.46
C ALA A 50 -11.48 -0.23 6.43
N PHE A 51 -11.13 0.43 5.32
CA PHE A 51 -11.31 1.87 5.15
C PHE A 51 -12.80 2.27 5.09
N ALA A 52 -13.66 1.51 4.42
CA ALA A 52 -15.10 1.78 4.37
C ALA A 52 -15.73 1.73 5.78
N LYS A 53 -15.35 0.74 6.60
CA LYS A 53 -15.78 0.65 8.01
C LYS A 53 -15.28 1.83 8.83
N ALA A 54 -14.01 2.21 8.71
CA ALA A 54 -13.44 3.35 9.42
C ALA A 54 -14.13 4.67 9.05
N LEU A 55 -14.37 4.91 7.75
CA LEU A 55 -15.09 6.09 7.27
C LEU A 55 -16.54 6.14 7.79
N ALA A 56 -17.23 5.01 7.88
CA ALA A 56 -18.57 4.94 8.45
C ALA A 56 -18.59 5.21 9.96
N GLN A 57 -17.59 4.72 10.70
CA GLN A 57 -17.44 5.02 12.14
C GLN A 57 -17.25 6.52 12.40
N GLN A 58 -16.59 7.23 11.48
CA GLN A 58 -16.44 8.68 11.52
C GLN A 58 -17.61 9.46 10.90
N GLY A 59 -18.68 8.77 10.48
CA GLY A 59 -19.88 9.38 9.92
C GLY A 59 -19.71 9.97 8.51
N VAL A 60 -18.62 9.63 7.81
CA VAL A 60 -18.34 10.13 6.44
C VAL A 60 -19.22 9.44 5.40
N THR A 61 -19.53 8.16 5.59
CA THR A 61 -20.43 7.37 4.73
C THR A 61 -21.42 6.58 5.57
N GLY A 62 -22.65 6.43 5.06
CA GLY A 62 -23.67 5.56 5.66
C GLY A 62 -23.67 4.13 5.09
N ASP A 63 -22.97 3.90 3.97
CA ASP A 63 -22.85 2.60 3.32
C ASP A 63 -21.38 2.15 3.33
N VAL A 64 -21.16 0.93 3.82
CA VAL A 64 -19.84 0.29 3.93
C VAL A 64 -19.60 -0.73 2.81
N THR A 65 -20.55 -0.89 1.89
CA THR A 65 -20.49 -1.86 0.81
C THR A 65 -19.44 -1.45 -0.22
N VAL A 66 -18.40 -2.28 -0.36
CA VAL A 66 -17.39 -2.13 -1.41
C VAL A 66 -17.84 -2.91 -2.63
N GLN A 67 -17.94 -2.23 -3.77
CA GLN A 67 -18.36 -2.78 -5.05
C GLN A 67 -17.51 -2.23 -6.18
N ASP A 68 -17.54 -2.90 -7.33
CA ASP A 68 -16.91 -2.38 -8.54
C ASP A 68 -17.62 -1.10 -8.99
N ALA A 69 -16.84 -0.10 -9.40
CA ALA A 69 -17.35 1.17 -9.89
C ALA A 69 -17.86 1.01 -11.33
N ASP A 70 -19.09 1.47 -11.58
CA ASP A 70 -19.61 1.66 -12.93
C ASP A 70 -19.04 2.94 -13.57
N ASP A 71 -19.41 3.20 -14.83
CA ASP A 71 -18.88 4.35 -15.57
C ASP A 71 -19.22 5.71 -14.93
N GLU A 72 -20.39 5.81 -14.30
CA GLU A 72 -20.83 7.03 -13.61
C GLU A 72 -20.00 7.27 -12.34
N ILE A 73 -19.78 6.22 -11.54
CA ILE A 73 -18.93 6.28 -10.35
C ILE A 73 -17.49 6.60 -10.74
N LEU A 74 -16.96 5.97 -11.80
CA LEU A 74 -15.62 6.25 -12.30
C LEU A 74 -15.47 7.72 -12.73
N GLN A 75 -16.49 8.32 -13.37
CA GLN A 75 -16.47 9.73 -13.71
C GLN A 75 -16.47 10.62 -12.46
N LYS A 76 -17.28 10.31 -11.44
CA LYS A 76 -17.28 11.05 -10.16
C LYS A 76 -15.94 10.99 -9.45
N MET A 77 -15.29 9.82 -9.44
CA MET A 77 -13.95 9.65 -8.90
C MET A 77 -12.92 10.47 -9.67
N ALA A 78 -12.99 10.46 -11.00
CA ALA A 78 -12.12 11.23 -11.88
C ALA A 78 -12.22 12.73 -11.60
N ASP A 79 -13.44 13.25 -11.48
CA ASP A 79 -13.70 14.67 -11.19
C ASP A 79 -13.16 15.06 -9.80
N ALA A 80 -13.39 14.22 -8.79
CA ALA A 80 -12.89 14.44 -7.43
C ALA A 80 -11.35 14.42 -7.36
N LEU A 81 -10.72 13.50 -8.10
CA LEU A 81 -9.26 13.38 -8.18
C LEU A 81 -8.63 14.41 -9.13
N LYS A 82 -9.45 15.13 -9.92
CA LYS A 82 -9.00 16.01 -11.02
C LYS A 82 -8.06 15.28 -11.98
N PHE A 83 -8.44 14.06 -12.33
CA PHE A 83 -7.61 13.11 -13.06
C PHE A 83 -8.41 12.45 -14.19
N PRO A 84 -7.80 12.01 -15.30
CA PRO A 84 -8.57 11.42 -16.39
C PRO A 84 -9.24 10.10 -15.97
N LYS A 85 -10.50 9.91 -16.37
CA LYS A 85 -11.32 8.74 -16.01
C LYS A 85 -10.64 7.41 -16.32
N ASP A 86 -9.99 7.31 -17.48
CA ASP A 86 -9.36 6.08 -17.96
C ASP A 86 -8.23 5.59 -17.03
N PHE A 87 -7.66 6.47 -16.19
CA PHE A 87 -6.64 6.10 -15.22
C PHE A 87 -7.19 5.78 -13.82
N VAL A 88 -8.47 6.02 -13.54
CA VAL A 88 -9.03 5.74 -12.21
C VAL A 88 -8.97 4.25 -11.88
N ALA A 89 -9.40 3.38 -12.79
CA ALA A 89 -9.42 1.93 -12.54
C ALA A 89 -8.00 1.30 -12.40
N PRO A 90 -7.00 1.65 -13.24
CA PRO A 90 -5.62 1.23 -13.03
C PRO A 90 -5.01 1.65 -11.69
N GLU A 91 -5.30 2.86 -11.21
CA GLU A 91 -4.75 3.37 -9.93
C GLU A 91 -5.38 2.69 -8.70
N LEU A 92 -6.65 2.31 -8.80
CA LEU A 92 -7.39 1.64 -7.73
C LEU A 92 -7.29 0.10 -7.81
N GLY A 93 -6.49 -0.45 -8.72
CA GLY A 93 -6.65 -1.87 -8.98
C GLY A 93 -5.65 -2.64 -9.79
N GLY A 94 -6.01 -3.91 -9.92
CA GLY A 94 -5.20 -4.93 -10.57
C GLY A 94 -4.66 -5.99 -9.61
N THR A 95 -3.92 -6.91 -10.20
CA THR A 95 -3.23 -8.00 -9.52
C THR A 95 -1.75 -7.72 -9.59
N CYS A 96 -1.12 -7.51 -8.43
CA CYS A 96 0.32 -7.39 -8.33
C CYS A 96 0.92 -8.78 -8.10
N THR A 97 1.85 -9.18 -8.98
CA THR A 97 2.53 -10.49 -8.95
C THR A 97 3.99 -10.40 -8.52
N PHE A 98 4.42 -9.26 -7.98
CA PHE A 98 5.80 -9.07 -7.52
C PHE A 98 6.11 -9.92 -6.27
N VAL A 99 7.35 -10.42 -6.20
CA VAL A 99 7.84 -11.20 -5.06
C VAL A 99 9.10 -10.53 -4.49
N ALA A 100 9.00 -10.10 -3.23
CA ALA A 100 10.04 -9.37 -2.51
C ALA A 100 11.15 -10.29 -1.95
N GLU A 101 11.89 -10.98 -2.82
CA GLU A 101 12.89 -11.98 -2.38
C GLU A 101 14.25 -11.38 -2.02
N HIS A 102 14.67 -10.30 -2.67
CA HIS A 102 16.06 -9.86 -2.59
C HIS A 102 16.48 -9.36 -1.21
N GLY A 103 15.59 -8.69 -0.47
CA GLY A 103 15.88 -8.29 0.91
C GLY A 103 16.28 -9.48 1.80
N ARG A 104 15.59 -10.62 1.66
CA ARG A 104 15.89 -11.84 2.44
C ARG A 104 17.28 -12.39 2.15
N LYS A 105 17.79 -12.22 0.92
CA LYS A 105 19.13 -12.66 0.51
C LYS A 105 20.24 -11.88 1.22
N ILE A 106 19.97 -10.64 1.64
CA ILE A 106 20.90 -9.80 2.40
C ILE A 106 20.56 -9.78 3.91
N VAL A 107 19.89 -10.83 4.39
CA VAL A 107 19.50 -11.04 5.80
C VAL A 107 18.50 -10.00 6.34
N TRP A 108 17.95 -9.15 5.46
CA TRP A 108 16.86 -8.26 5.83
C TRP A 108 15.54 -9.03 6.00
N LYS A 109 14.77 -8.67 7.03
CA LYS A 109 13.40 -9.15 7.23
C LYS A 109 12.51 -7.98 7.67
N PRO A 110 11.25 -7.92 7.19
CA PRO A 110 10.28 -6.97 7.68
C PRO A 110 9.96 -7.23 9.16
N THR A 111 9.64 -6.17 9.88
CA THR A 111 9.27 -6.20 11.29
C THR A 111 7.76 -6.12 11.50
N CYS A 112 7.05 -5.47 10.58
CA CYS A 112 5.58 -5.42 10.57
C CYS A 112 5.00 -6.68 9.92
N LYS A 113 3.75 -6.99 10.26
CA LYS A 113 2.94 -8.01 9.58
C LYS A 113 2.24 -7.39 8.37
N ALA A 114 1.73 -8.24 7.48
CA ALA A 114 0.99 -7.75 6.31
C ALA A 114 -0.36 -7.14 6.74
N GLU A 115 -1.00 -7.74 7.74
CA GLU A 115 -2.32 -7.36 8.23
C GLU A 115 -2.31 -6.04 9.02
N ASP A 116 -1.13 -5.52 9.41
CA ASP A 116 -1.01 -4.26 10.16
C ASP A 116 -1.62 -3.08 9.38
N ILE A 117 -1.62 -3.12 8.04
CA ILE A 117 -2.30 -2.12 7.20
C ILE A 117 -3.82 -2.07 7.44
N LEU A 118 -4.45 -3.20 7.74
CA LEU A 118 -5.88 -3.29 7.99
C LEU A 118 -6.23 -2.70 9.36
N VAL A 119 -5.33 -2.90 10.34
CA VAL A 119 -5.47 -2.34 11.69
C VAL A 119 -5.26 -0.82 11.68
N ALA A 120 -4.33 -0.33 10.85
CA ALA A 120 -4.02 1.09 10.75
C ALA A 120 -5.13 1.94 10.09
N ALA A 121 -6.12 1.32 9.42
CA ALA A 121 -7.13 2.04 8.65
C ALA A 121 -7.91 3.09 9.45
N ASP A 122 -8.31 2.79 10.70
CA ASP A 122 -9.03 3.73 11.55
C ASP A 122 -8.16 4.94 11.94
N GLU A 123 -6.92 4.69 12.38
CA GLU A 123 -5.97 5.76 12.72
C GLU A 123 -5.69 6.66 11.51
N GLU A 124 -5.47 6.08 10.33
CA GLU A 124 -5.22 6.83 9.10
C GLU A 124 -6.42 7.68 8.68
N VAL A 125 -7.64 7.13 8.71
CA VAL A 125 -8.86 7.90 8.42
C VAL A 125 -9.01 9.05 9.39
N ASN A 126 -8.86 8.80 10.69
CA ASN A 126 -8.96 9.84 11.72
C ASN A 126 -7.95 10.97 11.48
N ARG A 127 -6.71 10.60 11.18
CA ARG A 127 -5.63 11.57 10.93
C ARG A 127 -5.90 12.40 9.68
N ILE A 128 -6.36 11.78 8.59
CA ILE A 128 -6.70 12.50 7.35
C ILE A 128 -7.84 13.49 7.63
N LEU A 129 -8.93 13.06 8.28
CA LEU A 129 -10.08 13.91 8.56
C LEU A 129 -9.73 15.10 9.45
N GLN A 130 -8.84 14.94 10.43
CA GLN A 130 -8.35 16.04 11.28
C GLN A 130 -7.61 17.14 10.50
N HIS A 131 -7.00 16.79 9.36
CA HIS A 131 -6.19 17.70 8.56
C HIS A 131 -6.82 18.05 7.21
N LEU A 132 -7.99 17.50 6.90
CA LEU A 132 -8.72 17.80 5.68
C LEU A 132 -9.20 19.26 5.74
N LYS A 133 -8.58 20.12 4.93
CA LYS A 133 -9.04 21.50 4.78
C LYS A 133 -10.24 21.52 3.84
N ALA A 134 -11.30 22.20 4.26
CA ALA A 134 -12.47 22.50 3.44
C ALA A 134 -12.13 23.44 2.27
#